data_AF-X1V721-F1
#
_entry.id   AF-X1V721-F1
#
_cell.length_a   1.000
_cell.length_b   1.000
_cell.length_c   1.000
_cell.angle_alpha   90.00
_cell.angle_beta   90.00
_cell.angle_gamma   90.00
#
_symmetry.space_group_name_H-M   'P 1'
#
loop_
_entity.id
_entity.type
_entity.pdbx_description
1 polymer ?
#
loop_
_entity_poly.entity_id
_entity_poly.type
_entity_poly.pdbx_seq_one_letter_code
_entity_poly.pdbx_strand_id
1 'polypeptide(L)'
;VNVAHSIEIVEIKCRVVGNPATVGNITIGIRATAAGLPTGADLTLVTFPASDLPASDSWITKYITAYALGSGVKYAKVIRASGGDGSNYMVWRKDGTAPTYAGGARVFSEDGGSSWSEDPNTDFMFREGEVLV
;
A
#
# COMPACT_ATOMS: atom_id res chain seq x y z
N VAL A 1 10.86 -21.20 -13.27
CA VAL A 1 10.92 -19.77 -12.86
C VAL A 1 11.37 -19.78 -11.40
N ASN A 2 12.50 -19.17 -11.07
CA ASN A 2 12.98 -19.14 -9.69
C ASN A 2 12.11 -18.14 -8.92
N VAL A 3 11.15 -18.62 -8.13
CA VAL A 3 10.34 -17.76 -7.26
C VAL A 3 11.25 -17.32 -6.12
N ALA A 4 11.73 -16.08 -6.18
CA ALA A 4 12.63 -15.55 -5.15
C ALA A 4 11.87 -15.14 -3.88
N HIS A 5 10.61 -14.72 -4.05
CA HIS A 5 9.69 -14.31 -2.98
C HIS A 5 8.26 -14.28 -3.54
N SER A 6 7.30 -14.85 -2.83
CA SER A 6 5.86 -14.69 -3.06
C SER A 6 5.31 -13.71 -2.03
N ILE A 7 4.51 -12.74 -2.45
CA ILE A 7 3.82 -11.86 -1.51
C ILE A 7 2.40 -12.37 -1.27
N GLU A 8 2.07 -12.64 -0.01
CA GLU A 8 0.75 -13.14 0.42
C GLU A 8 0.20 -12.34 1.60
N ILE A 9 1.09 -11.82 2.44
CA ILE A 9 0.76 -11.00 3.59
C ILE A 9 1.26 -9.58 3.35
N VAL A 10 0.39 -8.60 3.59
CA VAL A 10 0.76 -7.20 3.66
C VAL A 10 0.31 -6.65 5.00
N GLU A 11 1.26 -6.06 5.73
CA GLU A 11 0.95 -5.30 6.93
C GLU A 11 1.23 -3.83 6.69
N ILE A 12 0.32 -2.97 7.16
CA ILE A 12 0.47 -1.52 7.08
C ILE A 12 0.11 -0.92 8.42
N LYS A 13 0.81 0.16 8.80
CA LYS A 13 0.41 0.94 9.96
C LYS A 13 -0.53 2.05 9.51
N CYS A 14 -1.78 2.00 9.92
CA CYS A 14 -2.80 2.92 9.44
C CYS A 14 -3.87 3.23 10.49
N ARG A 15 -4.75 4.17 10.14
CA ARG A 15 -6.02 4.43 10.82
C ARG A 15 -7.05 5.01 9.85
N VAL A 16 -8.32 4.97 10.24
CA VAL A 16 -9.40 5.73 9.60
C VAL A 16 -9.70 7.01 10.40
N VAL A 17 -10.03 8.09 9.69
CA VAL A 17 -10.48 9.37 10.24
C VAL A 17 -11.90 9.63 9.76
N GLY A 18 -12.77 10.08 10.66
CA GLY A 18 -14.17 10.36 10.36
C GLY A 18 -15.03 9.09 10.26
N ASN A 19 -16.02 9.12 9.36
CA ASN A 19 -16.95 8.02 9.13
C ASN A 19 -16.38 7.03 8.09
N PRO A 20 -16.08 5.77 8.47
CA PRO A 20 -15.55 4.77 7.54
C PRO A 20 -16.51 4.45 6.38
N ALA A 21 -17.82 4.60 6.56
CA ALA A 21 -18.77 4.36 5.46
C ALA A 21 -18.59 5.36 4.30
N THR A 22 -18.18 6.60 4.59
CA THR A 22 -17.88 7.61 3.57
C THR A 22 -16.57 7.32 2.85
N VAL A 23 -15.59 6.75 3.54
CA VAL A 23 -14.32 6.29 2.94
C VAL A 23 -14.56 5.11 1.97
N GLY A 24 -15.56 4.27 2.28
CA GLY A 24 -15.97 3.14 1.45
C GLY A 24 -15.01 1.96 1.60
N ASN A 25 -14.55 1.42 0.47
CA ASN A 25 -13.63 0.28 0.43
C ASN A 25 -12.19 0.76 0.31
N ILE A 26 -11.28 0.06 0.98
CA ILE A 26 -9.84 0.20 0.83
C ILE A 26 -9.35 -0.93 -0.07
N THR A 27 -8.55 -0.59 -1.07
CA THR A 27 -7.82 -1.56 -1.89
C THR A 27 -6.32 -1.41 -1.64
N ILE A 28 -5.66 -2.51 -1.32
CA ILE A 28 -4.19 -2.61 -1.31
C ILE A 28 -3.81 -3.44 -2.54
N GLY A 29 -3.07 -2.85 -3.47
CA GLY A 29 -2.63 -3.49 -4.71
C GLY A 29 -1.11 -3.46 -4.87
N ILE A 30 -0.56 -4.49 -5.49
CA ILE A 30 0.83 -4.52 -5.97
C ILE A 30 0.81 -4.18 -7.46
N ARG A 31 1.63 -3.22 -7.89
CA ARG A 31 1.74 -2.78 -9.28
C ARG A 31 3.17 -2.88 -9.79
N ALA A 32 3.30 -3.05 -11.10
CA ALA A 32 4.57 -2.85 -11.78
C ALA A 32 5.02 -1.38 -11.66
N THR A 33 6.30 -1.12 -11.88
CA THR A 33 6.82 0.25 -11.95
C THR A 33 7.48 0.56 -13.29
N ALA A 34 7.43 1.83 -13.67
CA ALA A 34 8.21 2.41 -14.76
C ALA A 34 8.91 3.65 -14.21
N ALA A 35 10.24 3.72 -14.38
CA ALA A 35 11.08 4.77 -13.77
C ALA A 35 10.85 4.94 -12.24
N GLY A 36 10.55 3.85 -11.53
CA GLY A 36 10.30 3.86 -10.09
C GLY A 36 8.86 4.19 -9.67
N LEU A 37 8.00 4.59 -10.60
CA LEU A 37 6.62 5.00 -10.32
C LEU A 37 5.61 3.91 -10.70
N PRO A 38 4.47 3.79 -9.99
CA PRO A 38 3.44 2.80 -10.30
C PRO A 38 2.92 2.94 -11.73
N THR A 39 2.69 1.81 -12.40
CA THR A 39 2.09 1.77 -13.74
C THR A 39 1.21 0.53 -13.91
N GLY A 40 0.27 0.60 -14.85
CA GLY A 40 -0.64 -0.48 -15.18
C GLY A 40 -1.66 -0.83 -14.08
N ALA A 41 -2.29 -1.99 -14.27
CA ALA A 41 -3.25 -2.55 -13.31
C ALA A 41 -2.56 -3.20 -12.11
N ASP A 42 -3.35 -3.51 -11.07
CA ASP A 42 -2.86 -4.34 -9.97
C ASP A 42 -2.53 -5.75 -10.46
N LEU A 43 -1.32 -6.20 -10.14
CA LEU A 43 -0.84 -7.56 -10.38
C LEU A 43 -1.49 -8.56 -9.41
N THR A 44 -1.71 -8.10 -8.17
CA THR A 44 -2.51 -8.73 -7.13
C THR A 44 -3.06 -7.65 -6.21
N LEU A 45 -4.19 -7.94 -5.55
CA LEU A 45 -4.84 -7.00 -4.65
C LEU A 45 -5.67 -7.69 -3.56
N VAL A 46 -6.04 -6.91 -2.55
CA VAL A 46 -7.14 -7.20 -1.62
C VAL A 46 -7.99 -5.94 -1.46
N THR A 47 -9.30 -6.14 -1.39
CA THR A 47 -10.28 -5.09 -1.12
C THR A 47 -11.08 -5.45 0.12
N PHE A 48 -11.26 -4.48 1.02
CA PHE A 48 -11.99 -4.64 2.27
C PHE A 48 -12.64 -3.32 2.69
N PRO A 49 -13.70 -3.33 3.52
CA PRO A 49 -14.37 -2.10 3.92
C PRO A 49 -13.50 -1.29 4.88
N ALA A 50 -13.53 0.04 4.79
CA ALA A 50 -12.77 0.92 5.69
C ALA A 50 -13.21 0.80 7.16
N SER A 51 -14.37 0.20 7.45
CA SER A 51 -14.81 -0.14 8.81
C SER A 51 -13.91 -1.17 9.50
N ASP A 52 -13.11 -1.92 8.74
CA ASP A 52 -12.10 -2.83 9.30
C ASP A 52 -10.85 -2.09 9.78
N LEU A 53 -10.69 -0.80 9.47
CA LEU A 53 -9.55 -0.01 9.89
C LEU A 53 -9.70 0.46 11.34
N PRO A 54 -8.60 0.51 12.10
CA PRO A 54 -8.61 1.04 13.46
C PRO A 54 -8.81 2.56 13.46
N ALA A 55 -9.42 3.10 14.51
CA ALA A 55 -9.55 4.56 14.70
C ALA A 55 -8.23 5.21 15.16
N SER A 56 -7.29 4.42 15.68
CA SER A 56 -5.96 4.85 16.12
C SER A 56 -4.85 4.13 15.36
N ASP A 57 -3.68 4.76 15.24
CA ASP A 57 -2.54 4.24 14.48
C ASP A 57 -2.15 2.82 14.94
N SER A 58 -2.50 1.81 14.15
CA SER A 58 -2.22 0.41 14.48
C SER A 58 -1.75 -0.34 13.24
N TRP A 59 -1.01 -1.41 13.46
CA TRP A 59 -0.69 -2.36 12.39
C TRP A 59 -1.93 -3.20 12.10
N ILE A 60 -2.28 -3.31 10.81
CA ILE A 60 -3.25 -4.29 10.34
C ILE A 60 -2.56 -5.27 9.41
N THR A 61 -3.04 -6.52 9.43
CA THR A 61 -2.59 -7.57 8.53
C THR A 61 -3.69 -7.84 7.52
N LYS A 62 -3.34 -7.87 6.23
CA LYS A 62 -4.26 -8.27 5.15
C LYS A 62 -3.59 -9.31 4.27
N TYR A 63 -4.39 -10.30 3.88
CA TYR A 63 -3.99 -11.36 2.97
C TYR A 63 -4.38 -10.94 1.55
N ILE A 64 -3.44 -11.08 0.63
CA ILE A 64 -3.64 -10.85 -0.81
C ILE A 64 -3.49 -12.18 -1.55
N THR A 65 -4.05 -12.26 -2.75
CA THR A 65 -3.79 -13.41 -3.63
C THR A 65 -2.27 -13.52 -3.85
N ALA A 66 -1.73 -14.71 -3.60
CA ALA A 66 -0.31 -14.99 -3.75
C ALA A 66 0.21 -14.50 -5.10
N TYR A 67 1.32 -13.76 -5.09
CA TYR A 67 1.95 -13.27 -6.31
C TYR A 67 3.46 -13.38 -6.24
N ALA A 68 4.04 -14.07 -7.22
CA ALA A 68 5.49 -14.25 -7.33
C ALA A 68 6.15 -12.94 -7.79
N LEU A 69 7.00 -12.37 -6.95
CA LEU A 69 7.79 -11.18 -7.27
C LEU A 69 9.11 -11.58 -7.92
N GLY A 70 9.47 -10.89 -9.00
CA GLY A 70 10.74 -11.08 -9.69
C GLY A 70 11.91 -10.47 -8.92
N SER A 71 12.99 -11.23 -8.74
CA SER A 71 14.24 -10.72 -8.15
C SER A 71 14.79 -9.55 -8.98
N GLY A 72 15.19 -8.48 -8.31
CA GLY A 72 15.73 -7.26 -8.95
C GLY A 72 14.70 -6.39 -9.67
N VAL A 73 13.41 -6.74 -9.60
CA VAL A 73 12.32 -5.96 -10.17
C VAL A 73 11.73 -5.05 -9.09
N LYS A 74 11.55 -3.76 -9.40
CA LYS A 74 10.90 -2.81 -8.50
C LYS A 74 9.38 -2.85 -8.70
N TYR A 75 8.66 -2.99 -7.60
CA TYR A 75 7.20 -2.97 -7.55
C TYR A 75 6.71 -1.83 -6.66
N ALA A 76 5.46 -1.42 -6.84
CA ALA A 76 4.80 -0.44 -5.99
C ALA A 76 3.65 -1.06 -5.20
N LYS A 77 3.54 -0.69 -3.92
CA LYS A 77 2.38 -0.98 -3.09
C LYS A 77 1.45 0.24 -3.10
N VAL A 78 0.31 0.11 -3.77
CA VAL A 78 -0.67 1.19 -3.94
C VAL A 78 -1.85 0.94 -3.02
N ILE A 79 -2.13 1.90 -2.14
CA ILE A 79 -3.29 1.88 -1.27
C ILE A 79 -4.23 3.01 -1.67
N ARG A 80 -5.50 2.68 -1.89
CA ARG A 80 -6.52 3.63 -2.35
C ARG A 80 -7.87 3.34 -1.71
N ALA A 81 -8.58 4.40 -1.37
CA ALA A 81 -9.98 4.35 -0.95
C ALA A 81 -10.90 4.54 -2.16
N SER A 82 -12.09 3.93 -2.15
CA SER A 82 -13.10 4.13 -3.20
C SER A 82 -13.88 5.44 -3.05
N GLY A 83 -13.74 6.11 -1.90
CA GLY A 83 -14.36 7.39 -1.60
C GLY A 83 -13.55 8.14 -0.55
N GLY A 84 -14.25 9.00 0.20
CA GLY A 84 -13.67 9.89 1.18
C GLY A 84 -13.74 11.36 0.78
N ASP A 85 -13.44 12.20 1.75
CA ASP A 85 -13.42 13.66 1.63
C ASP A 85 -12.40 14.24 2.64
N GLY A 86 -12.34 15.56 2.76
CA GLY A 86 -11.39 16.24 3.65
C GLY A 86 -11.57 15.93 5.15
N SER A 87 -12.70 15.34 5.56
CA SER A 87 -12.98 14.94 6.95
C SER A 87 -13.06 13.41 7.13
N ASN A 88 -13.21 12.66 6.04
CA ASN A 88 -13.37 11.21 6.03
C ASN A 88 -12.33 10.56 5.13
N TYR A 89 -11.25 10.03 5.71
CA TYR A 89 -10.14 9.47 4.94
C TYR A 89 -9.34 8.42 5.71
N MET A 90 -8.55 7.62 4.99
CA MET A 90 -7.55 6.74 5.57
C MET A 90 -6.21 7.45 5.71
N VAL A 91 -5.50 7.19 6.81
CA VAL A 91 -4.10 7.57 6.99
C VAL A 91 -3.22 6.34 6.92
N TRP A 92 -2.29 6.29 5.96
CA TRP A 92 -1.15 5.38 5.98
C TRP A 92 0.02 6.08 6.67
N ARG A 93 0.51 5.52 7.78
CA ARG A 93 1.61 6.10 8.52
C ARG A 93 2.89 6.03 7.72
N LYS A 94 3.70 7.07 7.91
CA LYS A 94 4.99 7.24 7.26
C LYS A 94 6.06 7.56 8.30
N ASP A 95 7.28 7.14 8.03
CA ASP A 95 8.49 7.64 8.66
C ASP A 95 9.06 8.75 7.78
N GLY A 96 9.23 9.94 8.35
CA GLY A 96 9.76 11.12 7.65
C GLY A 96 11.01 11.69 8.31
N THR A 97 11.68 10.95 9.19
CA THR A 97 12.92 11.40 9.84
C THR A 97 14.13 10.71 9.23
N ALA A 98 14.13 9.38 9.24
CA ALA A 98 15.21 8.55 8.72
C ALA A 98 14.59 7.35 8.00
N PRO A 99 14.09 7.51 6.75
CA PRO A 99 13.56 6.39 5.98
C PRO A 99 14.57 5.24 5.97
N THR A 100 14.13 4.06 6.42
CA THR A 100 14.99 2.89 6.65
C THR A 100 14.89 1.86 5.54
N TYR A 101 13.92 1.98 4.63
CA TYR A 101 13.72 1.01 3.57
C TYR A 101 14.59 1.35 2.35
N ALA A 102 15.80 0.81 2.35
CA ALA A 102 16.78 1.02 1.28
C ALA A 102 16.20 0.66 -0.11
N GLY A 103 16.29 1.59 -1.05
CA GLY A 103 15.83 1.41 -2.44
C GLY A 103 14.34 1.66 -2.68
N GLY A 104 13.56 1.96 -1.63
CA GLY A 104 12.19 2.47 -1.74
C GLY A 104 12.10 3.98 -1.52
N ALA A 105 10.90 4.49 -1.70
CA ALA A 105 10.49 5.86 -1.42
C ALA A 105 8.96 5.92 -1.31
N ARG A 106 8.43 6.97 -0.67
CA ARG A 106 7.01 7.29 -0.77
C ARG A 106 6.72 7.71 -2.20
N VAL A 107 5.76 7.03 -2.83
CA VAL A 107 5.10 7.52 -4.04
C VAL A 107 3.65 7.85 -3.74
N PHE A 108 3.14 8.92 -4.33
CA PHE A 108 1.78 9.38 -4.11
C PHE A 108 1.17 9.97 -5.38
N SER A 109 -0.15 10.04 -5.41
CA SER A 109 -0.94 10.60 -6.51
C SER A 109 -2.04 11.49 -5.94
N GLU A 110 -2.30 12.60 -6.60
CA GLU A 110 -3.35 13.56 -6.23
C GLU A 110 -4.57 13.48 -7.17
N ASP A 111 -4.49 12.67 -8.23
CA ASP A 111 -5.47 12.58 -9.32
C ASP A 111 -6.07 11.17 -9.49
N GLY A 112 -6.05 10.37 -8.42
CA GLY A 112 -6.61 9.02 -8.40
C GLY A 112 -5.72 7.96 -9.07
N GLY A 113 -4.44 8.25 -9.27
CA GLY A 113 -3.45 7.32 -9.80
C GLY A 113 -3.15 7.49 -11.30
N SER A 114 -3.55 8.61 -11.90
CA SER A 114 -3.23 8.96 -13.29
C SER A 114 -1.78 9.45 -13.42
N SER A 115 -1.32 10.23 -12.44
CA SER A 115 0.07 10.66 -12.30
C SER A 115 0.61 10.38 -10.90
N TRP A 116 1.92 10.23 -10.79
CA TRP A 116 2.61 9.86 -9.56
C TRP A 116 3.82 10.76 -9.32
N SER A 117 4.01 11.14 -8.07
CA SER A 117 5.18 11.86 -7.58
C SER A 117 5.93 11.01 -6.56
N GLU A 118 7.25 11.15 -6.53
CA GLU A 118 8.13 10.51 -5.54
C GLU A 118 8.54 11.52 -4.47
N ASP A 119 8.57 11.08 -3.21
CA ASP A 119 9.21 11.77 -2.09
C ASP A 119 10.24 10.80 -1.46
N PRO A 120 11.54 10.94 -1.80
CA PRO A 120 12.58 10.02 -1.34
C PRO A 120 12.95 10.21 0.13
N ASN A 121 12.43 11.26 0.80
CA ASN A 121 12.74 11.55 2.19
C ASN A 121 11.74 10.92 3.17
N THR A 122 10.82 10.12 2.65
CA THR A 122 9.74 9.53 3.42
C THR A 122 9.53 8.08 3.02
N ASP A 123 9.36 7.20 4.00
CA ASP A 123 8.90 5.83 3.77
C ASP A 123 7.52 5.64 4.36
N PHE A 124 6.62 5.01 3.62
CA PHE A 124 5.41 4.48 4.23
C PHE A 124 5.75 3.26 5.09
N MET A 125 5.05 3.11 6.22
CA MET A 125 5.28 1.99 7.13
C MET A 125 4.54 0.74 6.65
N PHE A 126 5.28 -0.26 6.22
CA PHE A 126 4.75 -1.57 5.82
C PHE A 126 5.64 -2.72 6.28
N ARG A 127 5.07 -3.92 6.24
CA ARG A 127 5.78 -5.20 6.28
C ARG A 127 5.13 -6.13 5.27
N GLU A 128 5.87 -7.15 4.84
CA GLU A 128 5.37 -8.18 3.95
C GLU A 128 5.82 -9.56 4.42
N GLY A 129 5.14 -10.58 3.92
CA GLY A 129 5.47 -11.97 4.24
C GLY A 129 4.72 -12.97 3.38
N GLU A 130 5.02 -14.24 3.64
CA GLU A 130 4.41 -15.40 3.03
C GLU A 130 3.66 -16.19 4.11
N VAL A 131 2.59 -16.89 3.75
CA VAL A 131 1.95 -17.85 4.65
C VAL A 131 2.84 -19.08 4.69
N LEU A 132 3.49 -19.34 5.82
CA LEU A 132 4.24 -20.56 6.04
C LEU A 132 3.25 -21.74 6.05
N VAL A 133 3.37 -22.61 5.06
CA VAL A 133 2.65 -23.90 4.96
C VAL A 133 3.36 -25.00 5.74
#